data_AF-A0A2C6L2V8-F1
#
_entry.id   AF-A0A2C6L2V8-F1
#
_cell.length_a   1.000
_cell.length_b   1.000
_cell.length_c   1.000
_cell.angle_alpha   90.00
_cell.angle_beta   90.00
_cell.angle_gamma   90.00
#
_symmetry.space_group_name_H-M   'P 1'
#
loop_
_entity.id
_entity.type
_entity.pdbx_description
1 polymer ?
#
loop_
_entity_poly.entity_id
_entity_poly.type
_entity_poly.pdbx_seq_one_letter_code
_entity_poly.pdbx_strand_id
1 'polypeptide(L)'
;MICLSLILLMVGCAAKGRTEKVEPPVDHTAVTGNHEANLIKWTADGIISPNEYSKYQKIGEVGFYSRIEGDFACLAMVAPTTGYIVLGINQAWGTG
;
A
#
# COMPACT_ATOMS: atom_id res chain seq x y z
N MET A 1 5.41 -51.02 -11.32
CA MET A 1 5.49 -49.72 -12.03
C MET A 1 4.59 -48.70 -11.35
N ILE A 2 4.99 -48.17 -10.18
CA ILE A 2 4.19 -47.22 -9.37
C ILE A 2 4.95 -45.90 -9.11
N CYS A 3 6.14 -45.71 -9.69
CA CYS A 3 6.99 -44.55 -9.40
C CYS A 3 6.80 -43.34 -10.33
N LEU A 4 5.90 -43.38 -11.32
CA LEU A 4 5.79 -42.29 -12.32
C LEU A 4 4.81 -41.16 -11.93
N SER A 5 4.04 -41.32 -10.86
CA SER A 5 2.96 -40.39 -10.52
C SER A 5 3.36 -39.24 -9.57
N LEU A 6 4.59 -39.23 -9.04
CA LEU A 6 5.01 -38.26 -8.01
C LEU A 6 5.67 -36.98 -8.54
N ILE A 7 5.92 -36.85 -9.85
CA ILE A 7 6.74 -35.75 -10.41
C ILE A 7 5.89 -34.54 -10.84
N LEU A 8 4.55 -34.64 -10.90
CA LEU A 8 3.70 -33.58 -11.46
C LEU A 8 3.21 -32.50 -10.47
N LEU A 9 3.57 -32.54 -9.19
CA LEU A 9 3.05 -31.61 -8.19
C LEU A 9 3.93 -30.37 -7.88
N MET A 10 5.05 -30.19 -8.59
CA MET A 10 5.98 -29.06 -8.33
C MET A 10 5.81 -27.85 -9.27
N VAL A 11 4.72 -27.77 -10.05
CA VAL A 11 4.45 -26.62 -10.93
C VAL A 11 3.36 -25.73 -10.35
N GLY A 12 3.72 -24.98 -9.32
CA GLY A 12 2.93 -23.92 -8.70
C GLY A 12 3.65 -23.48 -7.42
N CYS A 13 4.08 -22.24 -7.21
CA CYS A 13 3.50 -20.97 -7.60
C CYS A 13 4.62 -20.01 -8.05
N ALA A 14 4.67 -19.69 -9.34
CA ALA A 14 5.34 -18.47 -9.78
C ALA A 14 4.35 -17.31 -9.61
N ALA A 15 4.16 -16.86 -8.37
CA ALA A 15 3.49 -15.59 -8.10
C ALA A 15 4.42 -14.47 -8.61
N LYS A 16 4.19 -14.04 -9.85
CA LYS A 16 4.83 -12.88 -10.46
C LYS A 16 4.30 -11.63 -9.76
N GLY A 17 4.89 -11.30 -8.61
CA GLY A 17 4.66 -10.04 -7.92
C GLY A 17 5.10 -8.90 -8.85
N ARG A 18 4.12 -8.21 -9.42
CA ARG A 18 4.36 -7.00 -10.21
C ARG A 18 4.63 -5.88 -9.22
N THR A 19 5.89 -5.67 -8.86
CA THR A 19 6.30 -4.45 -8.16
C THR A 19 6.29 -3.32 -9.18
N GLU A 20 5.12 -2.76 -9.43
CA GLU A 20 5.02 -1.49 -10.11
C GLU A 20 5.69 -0.44 -9.22
N LYS A 21 6.67 0.26 -9.79
CA LYS A 21 7.44 1.29 -9.09
C LYS A 21 6.48 2.46 -8.83
N VAL A 22 5.77 2.41 -7.69
CA VAL A 22 4.88 3.49 -7.26
C VAL A 22 5.75 4.70 -6.96
N GLU A 23 5.67 5.71 -7.82
CA GLU A 23 6.28 7.01 -7.57
C GLU A 23 5.57 7.64 -6.37
N PRO A 24 6.31 8.19 -5.38
CA PRO A 24 5.66 8.91 -4.30
C PRO A 24 4.80 10.04 -4.89
N PRO A 25 3.69 10.42 -4.25
CA PRO A 25 2.98 11.63 -4.65
C PRO A 25 4.00 12.77 -4.68
N VAL A 26 4.00 13.49 -5.80
CA VAL A 26 4.96 14.55 -6.08
C VAL A 26 4.94 15.53 -4.91
N ASP A 27 6.12 15.76 -4.31
CA ASP A 27 6.31 16.74 -3.25
C ASP A 27 6.14 18.14 -3.84
N HIS A 28 4.89 18.61 -3.86
CA HIS A 28 4.55 19.97 -4.24
C HIS A 28 4.68 20.88 -3.03
N THR A 29 5.91 21.12 -2.56
CA THR A 29 6.18 22.37 -1.85
C THR A 29 5.83 23.53 -2.79
N ALA A 30 4.81 24.30 -2.39
CA ALA A 30 4.35 25.56 -2.95
C ALA A 30 3.41 25.53 -4.19
N VAL A 31 2.21 24.96 -4.05
CA VAL A 31 1.01 25.55 -4.68
C VAL A 31 -0.15 25.44 -3.68
N THR A 32 -0.65 26.59 -3.23
CA THR A 32 -1.93 26.75 -2.53
C THR A 32 -3.09 26.38 -3.46
N GLY A 33 -3.28 25.08 -3.69
CA GLY A 33 -4.38 24.51 -4.43
C GLY A 33 -4.76 23.18 -3.81
N ASN A 34 -6.05 22.98 -3.55
CA ASN A 34 -6.59 21.82 -2.85
C ASN A 34 -6.19 20.51 -3.57
N HIS A 35 -5.10 19.86 -3.15
CA HIS A 35 -4.66 18.57 -3.67
C HIS A 35 -5.69 17.44 -3.42
N GLU A 36 -6.67 17.66 -2.54
CA GLU A 36 -7.83 16.78 -2.37
C GLU A 36 -8.82 16.81 -3.56
N ALA A 37 -8.80 17.88 -4.38
CA ALA A 37 -9.84 18.11 -5.39
C ALA A 37 -9.77 17.17 -6.61
N ASN A 38 -8.76 16.31 -6.71
CA ASN A 38 -8.57 15.39 -7.84
C ASN A 38 -8.33 13.94 -7.42
N LEU A 39 -8.77 13.57 -6.22
CA LEU A 39 -8.69 12.20 -5.74
C LEU A 39 -9.72 11.32 -6.48
N ILE A 40 -9.26 10.18 -6.99
CA ILE A 40 -10.16 9.16 -7.56
C ILE A 40 -10.91 8.43 -6.44
N LYS A 41 -11.99 7.70 -6.77
CA LYS A 41 -12.68 6.85 -5.80
C LYS A 41 -11.74 5.76 -5.28
N TRP A 42 -11.73 5.53 -3.97
CA TRP A 42 -10.89 4.51 -3.34
C TRP A 42 -11.47 3.13 -3.59
N THR A 43 -10.60 2.14 -3.80
CA THR A 43 -10.99 0.74 -3.93
C THR A 43 -10.12 -0.15 -3.06
N ALA A 44 -10.75 -1.13 -2.39
CA ALA A 44 -10.05 -2.11 -1.57
C ALA A 44 -9.50 -3.28 -2.44
N ASP A 45 -8.77 -2.97 -3.51
CA ASP A 45 -8.29 -3.97 -4.48
C ASP A 45 -6.81 -4.36 -4.30
N GLY A 46 -6.09 -3.67 -3.40
CA GLY A 46 -4.69 -3.92 -3.12
C GLY A 46 -3.71 -3.29 -4.14
N ILE A 47 -4.19 -2.44 -5.04
CA ILE A 47 -3.38 -1.72 -6.03
C ILE A 47 -3.38 -0.24 -5.63
N ILE A 48 -2.19 0.34 -5.45
CA ILE A 48 -2.06 1.78 -5.19
C ILE A 48 -2.10 2.51 -6.53
N SER A 49 -3.22 3.21 -6.79
CA SER A 49 -3.43 3.92 -8.05
C SER A 49 -2.95 5.38 -7.98
N PRO A 50 -2.58 5.99 -9.12
CA PRO A 50 -2.30 7.43 -9.19
C PRO A 50 -3.49 8.25 -8.67
N ASN A 51 -3.21 9.31 -7.90
CA ASN A 51 -4.23 10.17 -7.29
C ASN A 51 -5.23 9.45 -6.39
N GLU A 52 -4.89 8.26 -5.87
CA GLU A 52 -5.73 7.56 -4.89
C GLU A 52 -5.46 8.02 -3.45
N TYR A 53 -4.28 8.52 -3.12
CA TYR A 53 -3.96 8.99 -1.76
C TYR A 53 -3.44 10.42 -1.81
N SER A 54 -3.82 11.22 -0.81
CA SER A 54 -3.38 12.62 -0.69
C SER A 54 -2.07 12.76 0.08
N LYS A 55 -1.67 11.73 0.85
CA LYS A 55 -0.47 11.75 1.68
C LYS A 55 0.36 10.51 1.49
N TYR A 56 1.68 10.69 1.58
CA TYR A 56 2.67 9.63 1.63
C TYR A 56 3.70 9.91 2.73
N GLN A 57 4.07 8.87 3.45
CA GLN A 57 5.08 8.87 4.49
C GLN A 57 5.99 7.66 4.29
N LYS A 58 7.29 7.81 4.51
CA LYS A 58 8.24 6.69 4.47
C LYS A 58 8.92 6.52 5.83
N ILE A 59 8.94 5.29 6.35
CA ILE A 59 9.67 4.88 7.56
C ILE A 59 10.62 3.75 7.16
N GLY A 60 11.91 4.04 7.06
CA GLY A 60 12.89 3.08 6.54
C GLY A 60 12.53 2.65 5.12
N GLU A 61 12.34 1.35 4.90
CA GLU A 61 11.92 0.78 3.60
C GLU A 61 10.40 0.70 3.43
N VAL A 62 9.63 1.03 4.46
CA VAL A 62 8.17 0.95 4.44
C VAL A 62 7.58 2.30 4.02
N GLY A 63 6.77 2.29 2.97
CA GLY A 63 5.95 3.41 2.53
C GLY A 63 4.50 3.28 3.01
N PHE A 64 3.94 4.36 3.51
CA PHE A 64 2.55 4.48 3.95
C PHE A 64 1.85 5.56 3.13
N TYR A 65 0.72 5.20 2.54
CA TYR A 65 -0.16 6.11 1.83
C TYR A 65 -1.43 6.30 2.65
N SER A 66 -1.92 7.53 2.75
CA SER A 66 -3.16 7.80 3.49
C SER A 66 -4.01 8.88 2.84
N ARG A 67 -5.32 8.78 3.06
CA ARG A 67 -6.30 9.85 2.83
C ARG A 67 -7.49 9.70 3.78
N ILE A 68 -8.30 10.75 3.87
CA ILE A 68 -9.62 10.70 4.47
C ILE A 68 -10.66 10.77 3.34
N GLU A 69 -11.63 9.85 3.34
CA GLU A 69 -12.76 9.86 2.41
C GLU A 69 -14.06 9.80 3.23
N GLY A 70 -14.71 10.95 3.41
CA GLY A 70 -15.83 11.08 4.34
C GLY A 70 -15.40 10.74 5.77
N ASP A 71 -16.03 9.73 6.35
CA ASP A 71 -15.74 9.26 7.72
C ASP A 71 -14.68 8.14 7.78
N PHE A 72 -14.08 7.78 6.63
CA PHE A 72 -13.14 6.66 6.54
C PHE A 72 -11.69 7.14 6.39
N ALA A 73 -10.80 6.54 7.19
CA ALA A 73 -9.37 6.61 6.95
C ALA A 73 -8.96 5.48 5.98
N CYS A 74 -8.51 5.86 4.79
CA CYS A 74 -8.01 4.93 3.78
C CYS A 74 -6.48 4.85 3.91
N LEU A 75 -5.96 3.64 4.07
CA LEU A 75 -4.53 3.39 4.26
C LEU A 75 -4.03 2.33 3.28
N ALA A 76 -2.87 2.56 2.69
CA ALA A 76 -2.10 1.53 2.00
C ALA A 76 -0.65 1.53 2.46
N MET A 77 -0.01 0.37 2.36
CA MET A 77 1.35 0.17 2.80
C MET A 77 2.12 -0.62 1.75
N VAL A 78 3.33 -0.16 1.46
CA VAL A 78 4.31 -0.85 0.62
C VAL A 78 5.49 -1.19 1.50
N ALA A 79 5.84 -2.48 1.59
CA ALA A 79 6.93 -2.97 2.41
C ALA A 79 7.70 -4.07 1.67
N PRO A 80 8.93 -4.40 2.10
CA PRO A 80 9.63 -5.59 1.65
C PRO A 80 8.79 -6.85 1.82
N THR A 81 8.97 -7.83 0.94
CA THR A 81 8.22 -9.10 0.96
C THR A 81 8.73 -10.09 2.02
N THR A 82 9.76 -9.72 2.78
CA THR A 82 10.38 -10.54 3.81
C THR A 82 10.30 -9.85 5.18
N GLY A 83 10.07 -10.63 6.23
CA GLY A 83 9.96 -10.14 7.60
C GLY A 83 8.52 -10.10 8.14
N TYR A 84 8.31 -9.31 9.19
CA TYR A 84 7.02 -9.17 9.87
C TYR A 84 6.68 -7.69 10.06
N ILE A 85 5.40 -7.36 9.96
CA ILE A 85 4.87 -6.02 10.22
C ILE A 85 3.90 -6.11 11.40
N VAL A 86 4.06 -5.21 12.37
CA VAL A 86 3.14 -5.06 13.50
C VAL A 86 2.56 -3.66 13.44
N LEU A 87 1.24 -3.56 13.30
CA LEU A 87 0.50 -2.30 13.30
C LEU A 87 -0.31 -2.19 14.60
N GLY A 88 -0.08 -1.13 15.36
CA GLY A 88 -0.87 -0.77 16.53
C GLY A 88 -1.53 0.58 16.32
N ILE A 89 -2.85 0.64 16.51
CA ILE A 89 -3.59 1.90 16.55
C ILE A 89 -3.93 2.16 18.01
N ASN A 90 -3.35 3.21 18.58
CA ASN A 90 -3.69 3.64 19.93
C ASN A 90 -4.53 4.92 19.86
N GLN A 91 -5.46 5.07 20.81
CA GLN A 91 -6.14 6.34 21.01
C GLN A 91 -5.14 7.30 21.63
N ALA A 92 -4.57 8.18 20.82
CA ALA A 92 -3.79 9.29 21.33
C ALA A 92 -4.75 10.30 21.97
N TRP A 93 -5.14 10.07 23.22
CA TRP A 93 -5.71 11.11 24.06
C TRP A 93 -4.56 12.08 24.35
N GLY A 94 -4.47 13.16 23.58
CA GLY A 94 -3.58 14.26 23.90
C GLY A 94 -4.06 14.90 25.20
N THR A 95 -3.44 14.54 26.33
CA THR A 95 -3.46 15.38 27.52
C THR A 95 -2.40 16.46 27.32
N GLY A 96 -2.77 17.51 26.60
CA GLY A 96 -2.06 18.78 26.54
C GLY A 96 -2.92 19.87 27.14
#